data_AF-A0AAU3WYQ5-F1
#
_entry.id   AF-A0AAU3WYQ5-F1
#
_cell.length_a   1.000
_cell.length_b   1.000
_cell.length_c   1.000
_cell.angle_alpha   90.00
_cell.angle_beta   90.00
_cell.angle_gamma   90.00
#
_symmetry.space_group_name_H-M   'P 1'
#
loop_
_entity.id
_entity.type
_entity.pdbx_description
1 polymer ?
#
loop_
_entity_poly.entity_id
_entity_poly.type
_entity_poly.pdbx_seq_one_letter_code
_entity_poly.pdbx_strand_id
1 'polypeptide(L)'
;MDMEKRPEPAPEPAPEGCLVAAIRLPLRIVMVVLVVPLRLVWDALVAVGRFVGRWLLLPLARAIGWVLYGLLVWPCLMLWRYVLTPVGRGLRWLGRVLLVVPAVWLYVHVLAPVGRALRDYVLVPLGRGLAWLVRVLVVVPLLAVWRYVLVPVGRVLGVIGREIWDALRVAWRVAGYVSRAVGRALRWLIVDPLRWVYRTVLTPVGHVVRDYVLRPVARVAASVRAAARQARADVRRVLFGSAPRPEPQVSDRREPGGAQGRSLDSSTTARTKTAFIKD
;
A
#
# COMPACT_ATOMS: atom_id res chain seq x y z
N MET A 1 63.01 -22.29 22.66
CA MET A 1 62.00 -21.52 21.91
C MET A 1 60.66 -21.83 22.52
N ASP A 2 60.33 -20.95 23.44
CA ASP A 2 59.04 -20.74 24.08
C ASP A 2 57.90 -20.75 23.06
N MET A 3 56.74 -21.29 23.46
CA MET A 3 55.60 -20.44 23.78
C MET A 3 54.49 -21.31 24.37
N GLU A 4 54.46 -21.30 25.69
CA GLU A 4 53.38 -20.66 26.44
C GLU A 4 52.02 -20.61 25.75
N LYS A 5 51.08 -21.34 26.36
CA LYS A 5 49.93 -20.77 27.10
C LYS A 5 48.70 -21.65 26.90
N ARG A 6 48.76 -22.81 27.58
CA ARG A 6 47.65 -23.72 27.83
C ARG A 6 47.05 -23.41 29.22
N PRO A 7 45.80 -23.80 29.47
CA PRO A 7 44.74 -22.96 29.99
C PRO A 7 44.73 -22.92 31.53
N GLU A 8 44.36 -21.77 32.10
CA GLU A 8 43.91 -21.71 33.49
C GLU A 8 42.62 -22.52 33.65
N PRO A 9 42.52 -23.34 34.70
CA PRO A 9 41.43 -23.08 35.63
C PRO A 9 41.76 -23.32 37.12
N ALA A 10 41.29 -22.36 37.92
CA ALA A 10 40.72 -22.46 39.27
C ALA A 10 41.60 -22.94 40.45
N PRO A 11 42.14 -22.00 41.25
CA PRO A 11 42.56 -22.26 42.61
C PRO A 11 41.43 -22.01 43.62
N GLU A 12 41.01 -23.11 44.23
CA GLU A 12 40.81 -23.33 45.66
C GLU A 12 39.80 -22.49 46.48
N PRO A 13 38.75 -23.13 47.04
CA PRO A 13 38.00 -22.56 48.16
C PRO A 13 38.83 -22.60 49.44
N ALA A 14 39.11 -21.40 49.97
CA ALA A 14 39.75 -21.21 51.26
C ALA A 14 38.99 -21.92 52.41
N PRO A 15 39.68 -22.60 53.33
CA PRO A 15 39.07 -23.32 54.45
C PRO A 15 38.68 -22.36 55.59
N GLU A 16 37.71 -21.49 55.36
CA GLU A 16 37.01 -20.71 56.40
C GLU A 16 35.64 -21.33 56.69
N GLY A 17 35.61 -22.63 56.97
CA GLY A 17 34.38 -23.43 56.98
C GLY A 17 33.81 -23.80 58.35
N CYS A 18 34.57 -23.74 59.44
CA CYS A 18 34.13 -24.39 60.69
C CYS A 18 33.84 -23.44 61.87
N LEU A 19 34.62 -22.39 62.12
CA LEU A 19 34.34 -21.48 63.25
C LEU A 19 33.18 -20.52 62.98
N VAL A 20 33.09 -19.95 61.77
CA VAL A 20 31.96 -19.09 61.39
C VAL A 20 30.68 -19.92 61.28
N ALA A 21 30.74 -21.17 60.84
CA ALA A 21 29.61 -22.08 60.85
C ALA A 21 29.21 -22.48 62.28
N ALA A 22 30.15 -22.81 63.16
CA ALA A 22 29.89 -23.22 64.54
C ALA A 22 29.35 -22.08 65.42
N ILE A 23 29.67 -20.82 65.14
CA ILE A 23 29.10 -19.66 65.86
C ILE A 23 27.77 -19.23 65.24
N ARG A 24 27.63 -19.33 63.91
CA ARG A 24 26.42 -18.90 63.20
C ARG A 24 25.29 -19.94 63.33
N LEU A 25 25.60 -21.22 63.53
CA LEU A 25 24.62 -22.27 63.79
C LEU A 25 23.81 -22.03 65.09
N PRO A 26 24.41 -21.82 66.29
CA PRO A 26 23.66 -21.57 67.52
C PRO A 26 22.95 -20.21 67.47
N LEU A 27 23.57 -19.17 66.89
CA LEU A 27 22.91 -17.87 66.76
C LEU A 27 21.68 -17.94 65.85
N ARG A 28 21.75 -18.73 64.76
CA ARG A 28 20.62 -18.97 63.86
C ARG A 28 19.54 -19.81 64.52
N ILE A 29 19.91 -20.77 65.39
CA ILE A 29 18.94 -21.51 66.21
C ILE A 29 18.25 -20.55 67.19
N VAL A 30 18.98 -19.71 67.93
CA VAL A 30 18.38 -18.75 68.88
C VAL A 30 17.52 -17.72 68.14
N MET A 31 18.01 -17.16 67.04
CA MET A 31 17.24 -16.22 66.22
C MET A 31 15.99 -16.88 65.65
N VAL A 32 16.05 -18.12 65.15
CA VAL A 32 14.87 -18.85 64.69
C VAL A 32 13.93 -19.12 65.87
N VAL A 33 14.44 -19.59 67.01
CA VAL A 33 13.62 -19.90 68.20
C VAL A 33 12.98 -18.65 68.80
N LEU A 34 13.56 -17.46 68.64
CA LEU A 34 12.99 -16.21 69.19
C LEU A 34 12.19 -15.41 68.16
N VAL A 35 12.71 -15.26 66.93
CA VAL A 35 12.10 -14.49 65.84
C VAL A 35 10.92 -15.23 65.24
N VAL A 36 10.97 -16.56 65.11
CA VAL A 36 9.82 -17.33 64.59
C VAL A 36 8.60 -17.17 65.48
N PRO A 37 8.64 -17.37 66.82
CA PRO A 37 7.45 -17.15 67.64
C PRO A 37 7.04 -15.68 67.68
N LEU A 38 7.98 -14.74 67.69
CA LEU A 38 7.63 -13.31 67.64
C LEU A 38 6.95 -12.92 66.32
N ARG A 39 7.42 -13.45 65.18
CA ARG A 39 6.76 -13.31 63.88
C ARG A 39 5.41 -14.01 63.87
N LEU A 40 5.30 -15.20 64.47
CA LEU A 40 4.03 -15.92 64.56
C LEU A 40 2.98 -15.11 65.34
N VAL A 41 3.40 -14.50 66.46
CA VAL A 41 2.56 -13.62 67.26
C VAL A 41 2.16 -12.38 66.47
N TRP A 42 3.09 -11.76 65.74
CA TRP A 42 2.79 -10.60 64.89
C TRP A 42 1.86 -10.95 63.73
N ASP A 43 2.10 -12.04 63.03
CA ASP A 43 1.26 -12.52 61.94
C ASP A 43 -0.11 -12.93 62.46
N ALA A 44 -0.20 -13.53 63.65
CA ALA A 44 -1.46 -13.78 64.34
C ALA A 44 -2.19 -12.48 64.68
N LEU A 45 -1.49 -11.46 65.20
CA LEU A 45 -2.09 -10.16 65.54
C LEU A 45 -2.62 -9.43 64.30
N VAL A 46 -1.85 -9.44 63.20
CA VAL A 46 -2.25 -8.84 61.92
C VAL A 46 -3.36 -9.65 61.26
N ALA A 47 -3.34 -10.98 61.37
CA ALA A 47 -4.41 -11.83 60.91
C ALA A 47 -5.70 -11.53 61.68
N VAL A 48 -5.64 -11.44 63.02
CA VAL A 48 -6.77 -11.06 63.87
C VAL A 48 -7.26 -9.64 63.53
N GLY A 49 -6.37 -8.66 63.38
CA GLY A 49 -6.74 -7.30 62.99
C GLY A 49 -7.38 -7.22 61.60
N ARG A 50 -6.87 -7.98 60.63
CA ARG A 50 -7.47 -8.10 59.29
C ARG A 50 -8.79 -8.86 59.33
N PHE A 51 -8.93 -9.85 60.20
CA PHE A 51 -10.15 -10.61 60.38
C PHE A 51 -11.23 -9.71 60.98
N VAL A 52 -10.91 -8.98 62.05
CA VAL A 52 -11.81 -7.98 62.67
C VAL A 52 -12.17 -6.87 61.68
N GLY A 53 -11.21 -6.37 60.90
CA GLY A 53 -11.48 -5.35 59.89
C GLY A 53 -12.43 -5.83 58.80
N ARG A 54 -12.20 -7.03 58.26
CA ARG A 54 -13.03 -7.61 57.18
C ARG A 54 -14.39 -8.10 57.65
N TRP A 55 -14.46 -8.68 58.85
CA TRP A 55 -15.69 -9.29 59.37
C TRP A 55 -16.53 -8.36 60.23
N LEU A 56 -15.95 -7.33 60.83
CA LEU A 56 -16.67 -6.43 61.74
C LEU A 56 -16.74 -4.99 61.20
N LEU A 57 -15.61 -4.41 60.80
CA LEU A 57 -15.59 -3.01 60.35
C LEU A 57 -16.23 -2.81 58.98
N LEU A 58 -16.03 -3.73 58.02
CA LEU A 58 -16.68 -3.65 56.72
C LEU A 58 -18.21 -3.72 56.79
N PRO A 59 -18.83 -4.71 57.47
CA PRO A 59 -20.29 -4.74 57.56
C PRO A 59 -20.83 -3.58 58.40
N LEU A 60 -20.12 -3.15 59.44
CA LEU A 60 -20.55 -2.01 60.24
C LEU A 60 -20.49 -0.70 59.45
N ALA A 61 -19.41 -0.45 58.68
CA ALA A 61 -19.30 0.71 57.80
C ALA A 61 -20.35 0.66 56.68
N ARG A 62 -20.66 -0.53 56.15
CA ARG A 62 -21.72 -0.73 55.15
C ARG A 62 -23.11 -0.43 55.73
N ALA A 63 -23.37 -0.89 56.95
CA ALA A 63 -24.63 -0.65 57.67
C ALA A 63 -24.80 0.83 58.00
N ILE A 64 -23.76 1.48 58.56
CA ILE A 64 -23.75 2.92 58.84
C ILE A 64 -23.92 3.71 57.54
N GLY A 65 -23.24 3.31 56.45
CA GLY A 65 -23.40 3.92 55.14
C GLY A 65 -24.81 3.78 54.59
N TRP A 66 -25.46 2.62 54.77
CA TRP A 66 -26.85 2.41 54.38
C TRP A 66 -27.83 3.26 55.19
N VAL A 67 -27.62 3.35 56.50
CA VAL A 67 -28.47 4.18 57.38
C VAL A 67 -28.30 5.66 57.05
N LEU A 68 -27.06 6.14 56.88
CA LEU A 68 -26.80 7.53 56.49
C LEU A 68 -27.34 7.84 55.10
N TYR A 69 -27.20 6.91 54.15
CA TYR A 69 -27.77 7.05 52.81
C TYR A 69 -29.30 7.09 52.87
N GLY A 70 -29.94 6.18 53.60
CA GLY A 70 -31.38 6.19 53.79
C GLY A 70 -31.88 7.46 54.49
N LEU A 71 -31.17 7.93 55.52
CA LEU A 71 -31.60 9.07 56.31
C LEU A 71 -31.29 10.42 55.66
N LEU A 72 -30.27 10.53 54.83
CA LEU A 72 -29.89 11.81 54.22
C LEU A 72 -30.31 11.86 52.75
N VAL A 73 -29.96 10.83 51.98
CA VAL A 73 -30.16 10.83 50.52
C VAL A 73 -31.63 10.60 50.19
N TRP A 74 -32.33 9.74 50.90
CA TRP A 74 -33.75 9.47 50.65
C TRP A 74 -34.67 10.67 50.91
N PRO A 75 -34.62 11.38 52.06
CA PRO A 75 -35.43 12.58 52.25
C PRO A 75 -34.97 13.75 51.37
N CYS A 76 -33.67 13.88 51.08
CA CYS A 76 -33.21 14.90 50.14
C CYS A 76 -33.75 14.63 48.71
N LEU A 77 -33.74 13.38 48.26
CA LEU A 77 -34.36 12.96 46.99
C LEU A 77 -35.87 13.16 46.98
N MET A 78 -36.55 12.83 48.08
CA MET A 78 -37.99 13.08 48.22
C MET A 78 -38.29 14.58 48.19
N LEU A 79 -37.54 15.40 48.91
CA LEU A 79 -37.70 16.86 48.90
C LEU A 79 -37.43 17.43 47.50
N TRP A 80 -36.37 16.96 46.84
CA TRP A 80 -36.05 17.37 45.47
C TRP A 80 -37.16 16.98 44.48
N ARG A 81 -37.68 15.76 44.59
CA ARG A 81 -38.72 15.23 43.70
C ARG A 81 -40.10 15.86 43.96
N TYR A 82 -40.46 16.06 45.23
CA TYR A 82 -41.77 16.57 45.61
C TYR A 82 -41.86 18.09 45.67
N VAL A 83 -40.75 18.81 45.88
CA VAL A 83 -40.77 20.29 46.00
C VAL A 83 -40.07 20.95 44.83
N LEU A 84 -38.78 20.63 44.58
CA LEU A 84 -38.03 21.32 43.52
C LEU A 84 -38.57 21.00 42.13
N THR A 85 -39.03 19.79 41.89
CA THR A 85 -39.55 19.40 40.58
C THR A 85 -40.86 20.11 40.22
N PRO A 86 -41.91 20.14 41.07
CA PRO A 86 -43.12 20.90 40.76
C PRO A 86 -42.87 22.42 40.78
N VAL A 87 -42.02 22.93 41.68
CA VAL A 87 -41.67 24.36 41.69
C VAL A 87 -40.95 24.74 40.40
N GLY A 88 -39.96 23.96 39.96
CA GLY A 88 -39.26 24.19 38.70
C GLY A 88 -40.18 24.09 37.49
N ARG A 89 -41.14 23.16 37.51
CA ARG A 89 -42.15 23.04 36.44
C ARG A 89 -43.12 24.22 36.44
N GLY A 90 -43.56 24.66 37.61
CA GLY A 90 -44.42 25.83 37.79
C GLY A 90 -43.73 27.11 37.34
N LEU A 91 -42.48 27.34 37.76
CA LEU A 91 -41.70 28.51 37.39
C LEU A 91 -41.41 28.53 35.88
N ARG A 92 -41.12 27.36 35.29
CA ARG A 92 -40.95 27.23 33.84
C ARG A 92 -42.26 27.47 33.08
N TRP A 93 -43.38 26.97 33.59
CA TRP A 93 -44.70 27.21 33.00
C TRP A 93 -45.04 28.70 33.06
N LEU A 94 -44.84 29.33 34.21
CA LEU A 94 -45.09 30.75 34.42
C LEU A 94 -44.20 31.60 33.52
N GLY A 95 -42.89 31.30 33.44
CA GLY A 95 -41.98 31.99 32.53
C GLY A 95 -42.36 31.78 31.06
N ARG A 96 -42.84 30.59 30.68
CA ARG A 96 -43.29 30.34 29.31
C ARG A 96 -44.57 31.11 28.98
N VAL A 97 -45.58 31.07 29.84
CA VAL A 97 -46.85 31.75 29.59
C VAL A 97 -46.68 33.27 29.69
N LEU A 98 -45.90 33.77 30.63
CA LEU A 98 -45.76 35.20 30.88
C LEU A 98 -44.74 35.89 29.97
N LEU A 99 -43.70 35.19 29.51
CA LEU A 99 -42.68 35.79 28.63
C LEU A 99 -42.77 35.24 27.22
N VAL A 100 -42.77 33.91 27.07
CA VAL A 100 -42.64 33.29 25.74
C VAL A 100 -43.91 33.48 24.92
N VAL A 101 -45.10 33.29 25.50
CA VAL A 101 -46.36 33.49 24.76
C VAL A 101 -46.52 34.94 24.28
N PRO A 102 -46.37 35.99 25.12
CA PRO A 102 -46.47 37.36 24.62
C PRO A 102 -45.33 37.73 23.69
N ALA A 103 -44.10 37.24 23.92
CA ALA A 103 -42.99 37.48 23.00
C ALA A 103 -43.23 36.84 21.62
N VAL A 104 -43.77 35.62 21.57
CA VAL A 104 -44.14 34.96 20.32
C VAL A 104 -45.31 35.67 19.66
N TRP A 105 -46.31 36.09 20.44
CA TRP A 105 -47.44 36.84 19.91
C TRP A 105 -46.97 38.16 19.27
N LEU A 106 -46.12 38.92 19.97
CA LEU A 106 -45.52 40.16 19.46
C LEU A 106 -44.65 39.89 18.22
N TYR A 107 -43.86 38.83 18.22
CA TYR A 107 -43.05 38.42 17.08
C TYR A 107 -43.93 38.12 15.86
N VAL A 108 -44.98 37.32 16.03
CA VAL A 108 -45.85 36.88 14.92
C VAL A 108 -46.74 38.02 14.42
N HIS A 109 -47.30 38.83 15.31
CA HIS A 109 -48.29 39.87 14.95
C HIS A 109 -47.65 41.20 14.59
N VAL A 110 -46.44 41.51 15.07
CA VAL A 110 -45.79 42.80 14.80
C VAL A 110 -44.51 42.57 14.01
N LEU A 111 -43.57 41.78 14.53
CA LEU A 111 -42.24 41.71 13.93
C LEU A 111 -42.24 40.99 12.58
N ALA A 112 -43.04 39.94 12.43
CA ALA A 112 -43.15 39.18 11.20
C ALA A 112 -43.81 39.98 10.06
N PRO A 113 -44.95 40.67 10.25
CA PRO A 113 -45.50 41.52 9.20
C PRO A 113 -44.61 42.73 8.91
N VAL A 114 -43.99 43.35 9.92
CA VAL A 114 -43.03 44.45 9.69
C VAL A 114 -41.82 43.96 8.91
N GLY A 115 -41.27 42.79 9.25
CA GLY A 115 -40.14 42.19 8.53
C GLY A 115 -40.49 41.83 7.09
N ARG A 116 -41.69 41.27 6.85
CA ARG A 116 -42.19 41.01 5.49
C ARG A 116 -42.42 42.29 4.71
N ALA A 117 -43.03 43.30 5.32
CA ALA A 117 -43.24 44.60 4.69
C ALA A 117 -41.89 45.25 4.33
N LEU A 118 -40.93 45.30 5.25
CA LEU A 118 -39.60 45.86 4.98
C LEU A 118 -38.89 45.10 3.84
N ARG A 119 -39.00 43.78 3.83
CA ARG A 119 -38.45 42.95 2.75
C ARG A 119 -39.06 43.31 1.41
N ASP A 120 -40.38 43.29 1.32
CA ASP A 120 -41.08 43.39 0.05
C ASP A 120 -41.13 44.83 -0.48
N TYR A 121 -41.21 45.83 0.40
CA TYR A 121 -41.24 47.25 0.04
C TYR A 121 -39.86 47.91 -0.08
N VAL A 122 -38.82 47.41 0.59
CA VAL A 122 -37.49 48.07 0.58
C VAL A 122 -36.43 47.16 -0.02
N LEU A 123 -36.21 45.98 0.55
CA LEU A 123 -35.09 45.12 0.14
C LEU A 123 -35.26 44.56 -1.29
N VAL A 124 -36.47 44.15 -1.66
CA VAL A 124 -36.76 43.63 -3.01
C VAL A 124 -36.59 44.70 -4.11
N PRO A 125 -37.21 45.89 -4.02
CA PRO A 125 -37.00 46.91 -5.04
C PRO A 125 -35.56 47.43 -5.04
N LEU A 126 -34.91 47.56 -3.89
CA LEU A 126 -33.50 47.94 -3.81
C LEU A 126 -32.60 46.90 -4.48
N GLY A 127 -32.81 45.62 -4.19
CA GLY A 127 -32.07 44.53 -4.80
C GLY A 127 -32.29 44.45 -6.31
N ARG A 128 -33.53 44.64 -6.78
CA ARG A 128 -33.84 44.68 -8.21
C ARG A 128 -33.21 45.90 -8.89
N GLY A 129 -33.25 47.07 -8.25
CA GLY A 129 -32.61 48.28 -8.73
C GLY A 129 -31.09 48.13 -8.82
N LEU A 130 -30.46 47.58 -7.79
CA LEU A 130 -29.03 47.31 -7.76
C LEU A 130 -28.63 46.26 -8.81
N ALA A 131 -29.39 45.18 -8.94
CA ALA A 131 -29.14 44.17 -9.97
C ALA A 131 -29.29 44.74 -11.39
N TRP A 132 -30.29 45.60 -11.62
CA TRP A 132 -30.45 46.30 -12.88
C TRP A 132 -29.27 47.24 -13.13
N LEU A 133 -28.84 48.00 -12.12
CA LEU A 133 -27.69 48.89 -12.22
C LEU A 133 -26.40 48.13 -12.55
N VAL A 134 -26.11 47.03 -11.85
CA VAL A 134 -24.95 46.18 -12.14
C VAL A 134 -25.05 45.58 -13.55
N ARG A 135 -26.25 45.15 -13.95
CA ARG A 135 -26.45 44.60 -15.30
C ARG A 135 -26.17 45.65 -16.37
N VAL A 136 -26.70 46.84 -16.24
CA VAL A 136 -26.52 47.92 -17.23
C VAL A 136 -25.09 48.47 -17.18
N LEU A 137 -24.54 48.68 -16.00
CA LEU A 137 -23.24 49.35 -15.81
C LEU A 137 -22.04 48.42 -15.99
N VAL A 138 -22.20 47.11 -15.73
CA VAL A 138 -21.09 46.15 -15.78
C VAL A 138 -21.34 45.10 -16.85
N VAL A 139 -22.48 44.43 -16.82
CA VAL A 139 -22.72 43.27 -17.70
C VAL A 139 -22.85 43.70 -19.15
N VAL A 140 -23.61 44.75 -19.46
CA VAL A 140 -23.75 45.25 -20.83
C VAL A 140 -22.41 45.70 -21.41
N PRO A 141 -21.60 46.56 -20.75
CA PRO A 141 -20.31 46.95 -21.31
C PRO A 141 -19.33 45.78 -21.36
N LEU A 142 -19.32 44.88 -20.38
CA LEU A 142 -18.46 43.70 -20.42
C LEU A 142 -18.82 42.78 -21.60
N LEU A 143 -20.12 42.59 -21.87
CA LEU A 143 -20.59 41.79 -23.00
C LEU A 143 -20.30 42.48 -24.33
N ALA A 144 -20.38 43.82 -24.37
CA ALA A 144 -19.96 44.61 -25.51
C ALA A 144 -18.45 44.42 -25.76
N VAL A 145 -17.61 44.58 -24.74
CA VAL A 145 -16.16 44.33 -24.83
C VAL A 145 -15.88 42.88 -25.27
N TRP A 146 -16.59 41.90 -24.72
CA TRP A 146 -16.44 40.51 -25.13
C TRP A 146 -16.77 40.31 -26.61
N ARG A 147 -17.90 40.88 -27.07
CA ARG A 147 -18.35 40.73 -28.46
C ARG A 147 -17.48 41.52 -29.45
N TYR A 148 -17.04 42.72 -29.08
CA TYR A 148 -16.28 43.62 -29.95
C TYR A 148 -14.77 43.37 -29.90
N VAL A 149 -14.24 42.80 -28.82
CA VAL A 149 -12.80 42.60 -28.63
C VAL A 149 -12.46 41.11 -28.58
N LEU A 150 -13.07 40.34 -27.68
CA LEU A 150 -12.69 38.92 -27.52
C LEU A 150 -13.05 38.07 -28.73
N VAL A 151 -14.20 38.31 -29.38
CA VAL A 151 -14.57 37.57 -30.59
C VAL A 151 -13.57 37.80 -31.74
N PRO A 152 -13.21 39.05 -32.11
CA PRO A 152 -12.20 39.25 -33.15
C PRO A 152 -10.81 38.76 -32.72
N VAL A 153 -10.39 39.00 -31.47
CA VAL A 153 -9.11 38.51 -30.95
C VAL A 153 -9.05 36.99 -30.99
N GLY A 154 -10.12 36.30 -30.57
CA GLY A 154 -10.22 34.85 -30.62
C GLY A 154 -10.18 34.31 -32.05
N ARG A 155 -10.79 35.02 -33.01
CA ARG A 155 -10.68 34.68 -34.43
C ARG A 155 -9.24 34.81 -34.94
N VAL A 156 -8.55 35.90 -34.59
CA VAL A 156 -7.15 36.12 -34.98
C VAL A 156 -6.23 35.09 -34.33
N LEU A 157 -6.36 34.86 -33.02
CA LEU A 157 -5.61 33.81 -32.31
C LEU A 157 -5.89 32.42 -32.88
N GLY A 158 -7.13 32.14 -33.27
CA GLY A 158 -7.51 30.88 -33.91
C GLY A 158 -6.83 30.68 -35.27
N VAL A 159 -6.68 31.76 -36.05
CA VAL A 159 -5.93 31.71 -37.32
C VAL A 159 -4.44 31.50 -37.04
N ILE A 160 -3.85 32.28 -36.14
CA ILE A 160 -2.43 32.17 -35.79
C ILE A 160 -2.10 30.78 -35.24
N GLY A 161 -2.92 30.27 -34.30
CA GLY A 161 -2.74 28.95 -33.72
C GLY A 161 -2.87 27.83 -34.76
N ARG A 162 -3.75 28.00 -35.75
CA ARG A 162 -3.86 27.05 -36.87
C ARG A 162 -2.59 27.05 -37.72
N GLU A 163 -2.07 28.22 -38.05
CA GLU A 163 -0.85 28.35 -38.84
C GLU A 163 0.37 27.75 -38.12
N ILE A 164 0.49 28.01 -36.80
CA ILE A 164 1.54 27.42 -35.96
C ILE A 164 1.42 25.90 -35.94
N TRP A 165 0.20 25.39 -35.80
CA TRP A 165 -0.05 23.95 -35.74
C TRP A 165 0.31 23.26 -37.07
N ASP A 166 -0.02 23.89 -38.19
CA ASP A 166 0.33 23.36 -39.51
C ASP A 166 1.85 23.42 -39.76
N ALA A 167 2.51 24.50 -39.35
CA ALA A 167 3.96 24.60 -39.39
C ALA A 167 4.64 23.52 -38.53
N LEU A 168 4.14 23.31 -37.31
CA LEU A 168 4.65 22.29 -36.39
C LEU A 168 4.43 20.87 -36.95
N ARG A 169 3.27 20.63 -37.55
CA ARG A 169 2.94 19.35 -38.18
C ARG A 169 3.86 19.05 -39.37
N VAL A 170 4.17 20.06 -40.18
CA VAL A 170 5.13 19.92 -41.29
C VAL A 170 6.53 19.64 -40.76
N ALA A 171 6.99 20.42 -39.77
CA ALA A 171 8.30 20.21 -39.13
C ALA A 171 8.42 18.81 -38.53
N TRP A 172 7.38 18.31 -37.86
CA TRP A 172 7.34 16.96 -37.31
C TRP A 172 7.43 15.88 -38.38
N ARG A 173 6.73 16.09 -39.50
CA ARG A 173 6.78 15.16 -40.64
C ARG A 173 8.19 15.11 -41.24
N VAL A 174 8.87 16.25 -41.34
CA VAL A 174 10.27 16.33 -41.78
C VAL A 174 11.21 15.64 -40.79
N ALA A 175 11.05 15.88 -39.49
CA ALA A 175 11.82 15.21 -38.45
C ALA A 175 11.69 13.67 -38.51
N GLY A 176 10.47 13.18 -38.78
CA GLY A 176 10.22 11.74 -38.99
C GLY A 176 10.93 11.16 -40.21
N TYR A 177 11.05 11.91 -41.31
CA TYR A 177 11.84 11.50 -42.48
C TYR A 177 13.34 11.46 -42.19
N VAL A 178 13.87 12.49 -41.50
CA VAL A 178 15.28 12.56 -41.12
C VAL A 178 15.64 11.43 -40.16
N SER A 179 14.80 11.15 -39.15
CA SER A 179 15.02 10.06 -38.21
C SER A 179 15.07 8.69 -38.90
N ARG A 180 14.21 8.44 -39.89
CA ARG A 180 14.26 7.20 -40.68
C ARG A 180 15.46 7.14 -41.62
N ALA A 181 15.89 8.27 -42.18
CA ALA A 181 17.09 8.34 -43.00
C ALA A 181 18.35 8.04 -42.16
N VAL A 182 18.45 8.65 -40.97
CA VAL A 182 19.54 8.41 -40.01
C VAL A 182 19.53 6.96 -39.52
N GLY A 183 18.37 6.42 -39.14
CA GLY A 183 18.26 5.02 -38.73
C GLY A 183 18.63 4.04 -39.86
N ARG A 184 18.32 4.37 -41.11
CA ARG A 184 18.69 3.56 -42.27
C ARG A 184 20.18 3.67 -42.59
N ALA A 185 20.77 4.87 -42.50
CA ALA A 185 22.19 5.11 -42.69
C ALA A 185 23.02 4.40 -41.61
N LEU A 186 22.63 4.50 -40.34
CA LEU A 186 23.28 3.82 -39.24
C LEU A 186 23.22 2.30 -39.38
N ARG A 187 22.07 1.77 -39.83
CA ARG A 187 21.93 0.34 -40.13
C ARG A 187 22.86 -0.10 -41.26
N TRP A 188 22.92 0.65 -42.34
CA TRP A 188 23.83 0.36 -43.46
C TRP A 188 25.30 0.43 -43.04
N LEU A 189 25.67 1.43 -42.23
CA LEU A 189 27.04 1.65 -41.81
C LEU A 189 27.56 0.61 -40.81
N ILE A 190 26.69 0.07 -39.96
CA ILE A 190 27.11 -0.87 -38.91
C ILE A 190 26.78 -2.32 -39.29
N VAL A 191 25.56 -2.57 -39.75
CA VAL A 191 25.05 -3.95 -39.88
C VAL A 191 25.55 -4.62 -41.14
N ASP A 192 25.60 -3.90 -42.27
CA ASP A 192 26.03 -4.49 -43.54
C ASP A 192 27.52 -4.86 -43.56
N PRO A 193 28.47 -4.01 -43.10
CA PRO A 193 29.87 -4.42 -43.02
C PRO A 193 30.08 -5.52 -41.98
N LEU A 194 29.39 -5.48 -40.83
CA LEU A 194 29.53 -6.52 -39.80
C LEU A 194 28.98 -7.87 -40.28
N ARG A 195 27.87 -7.86 -41.03
CA ARG A 195 27.28 -9.04 -41.66
C ARG A 195 28.16 -9.58 -42.78
N TRP A 196 28.81 -8.72 -43.55
CA TRP A 196 29.78 -9.11 -44.57
C TRP A 196 31.04 -9.70 -43.95
N VAL A 197 31.61 -9.11 -42.89
CA VAL A 197 32.78 -9.64 -42.17
C VAL A 197 32.44 -10.99 -41.54
N TYR A 198 31.28 -11.12 -40.91
CA TYR A 198 30.82 -12.40 -40.34
C TYR A 198 30.71 -13.48 -41.41
N ARG A 199 30.08 -13.17 -42.56
CA ARG A 199 29.91 -14.15 -43.64
C ARG A 199 31.20 -14.45 -44.39
N THR A 200 32.06 -13.46 -44.61
CA THR A 200 33.24 -13.60 -45.46
C THR A 200 34.44 -14.10 -44.69
N VAL A 201 34.52 -13.84 -43.38
CA VAL A 201 35.69 -14.20 -42.56
C VAL A 201 35.37 -15.33 -41.60
N LEU A 202 34.25 -15.26 -40.86
CA LEU A 202 33.95 -16.28 -39.84
C LEU A 202 33.49 -17.61 -40.43
N THR A 203 32.74 -17.59 -41.53
CA THR A 203 32.26 -18.82 -42.18
C THR A 203 33.38 -19.68 -42.77
N PRO A 204 34.34 -19.15 -43.56
CA PRO A 204 35.44 -19.97 -44.09
C PRO A 204 36.42 -20.38 -43.00
N VAL A 205 36.75 -19.51 -42.04
CA VAL A 205 37.63 -19.88 -40.91
C VAL A 205 36.98 -20.98 -40.05
N GLY A 206 35.65 -20.92 -39.85
CA GLY A 206 34.91 -21.97 -39.17
C GLY A 206 34.94 -23.32 -39.89
N HIS A 207 34.91 -23.33 -41.23
CA HIS A 207 35.01 -24.56 -42.02
C HIS A 207 36.44 -25.12 -42.02
N VAL A 208 37.45 -24.26 -42.19
CA VAL A 208 38.86 -24.68 -42.20
C VAL A 208 39.28 -25.23 -40.83
N VAL A 209 38.94 -24.57 -39.73
CA VAL A 209 39.25 -25.08 -38.38
C VAL A 209 38.52 -26.40 -38.09
N ARG A 210 37.26 -26.52 -38.56
CA ARG A 210 36.47 -27.74 -38.37
C ARG A 210 37.00 -28.91 -39.18
N ASP A 211 37.43 -28.69 -40.41
CA ASP A 211 37.86 -29.76 -41.31
C ASP A 211 39.33 -30.17 -41.10
N TYR A 212 40.22 -29.24 -40.73
CA TYR A 212 41.64 -29.52 -40.55
C TYR A 212 42.06 -29.89 -39.12
N VAL A 213 41.36 -29.46 -38.08
CA VAL A 213 41.78 -29.72 -36.69
C VAL A 213 40.80 -30.63 -35.98
N LEU A 214 39.50 -30.33 -36.06
CA LEU A 214 38.50 -31.08 -35.31
C LEU A 214 38.24 -32.46 -35.92
N ARG A 215 38.17 -32.60 -37.25
CA ARG A 215 37.97 -33.92 -37.90
C ARG A 215 39.14 -34.91 -37.71
N PRO A 216 40.42 -34.55 -37.82
CA PRO A 216 41.51 -35.51 -37.60
C PRO A 216 41.68 -35.88 -36.12
N VAL A 217 41.58 -34.91 -35.20
CA VAL A 217 41.62 -35.21 -33.75
C VAL A 217 40.43 -36.07 -33.34
N ALA A 218 39.23 -35.83 -33.87
CA ALA A 218 38.07 -36.67 -33.62
C ALA A 218 38.26 -38.10 -34.15
N ARG A 219 38.93 -38.28 -35.29
CA ARG A 219 39.23 -39.60 -35.87
C ARG A 219 40.27 -40.37 -35.06
N VAL A 220 41.34 -39.70 -34.61
CA VAL A 220 42.36 -40.31 -33.71
C VAL A 220 41.77 -40.60 -32.32
N ALA A 221 40.95 -39.71 -31.78
CA ALA A 221 40.27 -39.97 -30.52
C ALA A 221 39.22 -41.09 -30.63
N ALA A 222 38.60 -41.26 -31.80
CA ALA A 222 37.69 -42.36 -32.07
C ALA A 222 38.43 -43.71 -32.16
N SER A 223 39.61 -43.77 -32.80
CA SER A 223 40.40 -45.01 -32.87
C SER A 223 40.94 -45.43 -31.49
N VAL A 224 41.42 -44.47 -30.68
CA VAL A 224 41.87 -44.74 -29.30
C VAL A 224 40.70 -45.16 -28.41
N ARG A 225 39.53 -44.51 -28.52
CA ARG A 225 38.34 -44.93 -27.76
C ARG A 225 37.81 -46.29 -28.19
N ALA A 226 37.85 -46.62 -29.48
CA ALA A 226 37.44 -47.93 -29.97
C ALA A 226 38.39 -49.01 -29.43
N ALA A 227 39.71 -48.80 -29.53
CA ALA A 227 40.71 -49.72 -28.98
C ALA A 227 40.57 -49.91 -27.45
N ALA A 228 40.32 -48.82 -26.71
CA ALA A 228 40.08 -48.88 -25.27
C ALA A 228 38.78 -49.61 -24.91
N ARG A 229 37.71 -49.45 -25.70
CA ARG A 229 36.45 -50.17 -25.50
C ARG A 229 36.57 -51.65 -25.82
N GLN A 230 37.29 -52.01 -26.89
CA GLN A 230 37.60 -53.40 -27.23
C GLN A 230 38.43 -54.07 -26.11
N ALA A 231 39.52 -53.43 -25.67
CA ALA A 231 40.37 -53.96 -24.61
C ALA A 231 39.62 -54.09 -23.27
N ARG A 232 38.77 -53.13 -22.92
CA ARG A 232 37.89 -53.25 -21.74
C ARG A 232 36.86 -54.36 -21.89
N ALA A 233 36.28 -54.54 -23.08
CA ALA A 233 35.30 -55.60 -23.32
C ALA A 233 35.95 -56.99 -23.24
N ASP A 234 37.18 -57.15 -23.76
CA ASP A 234 37.91 -58.41 -23.72
C ASP A 234 38.44 -58.73 -22.31
N VAL A 235 39.00 -57.75 -21.59
CA VAL A 235 39.37 -57.92 -20.17
C VAL A 235 38.14 -58.28 -19.34
N ARG A 236 36.99 -57.61 -19.57
CA ARG A 236 35.74 -57.91 -18.87
C ARG A 236 35.17 -59.28 -19.23
N ARG A 237 35.30 -59.74 -20.49
CA ARG A 237 34.91 -61.10 -20.89
C ARG A 237 35.78 -62.17 -20.23
N VAL A 238 37.08 -61.92 -20.12
CA VAL A 238 38.04 -62.85 -19.51
C VAL A 238 37.88 -62.90 -17.98
N LEU A 239 37.58 -61.78 -17.32
CA LEU A 239 37.41 -61.72 -15.86
C LEU A 239 36.01 -62.13 -15.36
N PHE A 240 34.94 -61.88 -16.12
CA PHE A 240 33.56 -62.02 -15.60
C PHE A 240 32.70 -63.07 -16.34
N GLY A 241 33.24 -63.76 -17.34
CA GLY A 241 32.47 -64.72 -18.13
C GLY A 241 31.42 -64.06 -19.04
N SER A 242 30.94 -64.81 -20.03
CA SER A 242 30.02 -64.33 -21.06
C SER A 242 28.61 -64.09 -20.52
N ALA A 243 28.22 -62.82 -20.36
CA ALA A 243 26.82 -62.45 -20.11
C ALA A 243 25.99 -62.48 -21.42
N PRO A 244 24.70 -62.92 -21.37
CA PRO A 244 23.86 -63.08 -22.56
C PRO A 244 23.55 -61.75 -23.27
N ARG A 245 23.40 -61.84 -24.60
CA ARG A 245 23.16 -60.73 -25.54
C ARG A 245 21.70 -60.25 -25.44
N PRO A 246 21.44 -58.95 -25.20
CA PRO A 246 20.12 -58.36 -25.44
C PRO A 246 20.10 -57.66 -26.80
N GLU A 247 19.18 -58.10 -27.68
CA GLU A 247 18.53 -57.27 -28.70
C GLU A 247 17.66 -56.17 -28.02
N PRO A 248 16.90 -55.32 -28.73
CA PRO A 248 17.12 -54.48 -29.91
C PRO A 248 16.86 -52.99 -29.53
N GLN A 249 16.81 -52.03 -30.49
CA GLN A 249 15.61 -51.19 -30.73
C GLN A 249 15.87 -49.96 -31.61
N VAL A 250 15.10 -49.95 -32.69
CA VAL A 250 14.81 -48.87 -33.62
C VAL A 250 14.11 -47.74 -32.87
N SER A 251 14.66 -46.52 -32.92
CA SER A 251 13.93 -45.31 -32.54
C SER A 251 13.61 -44.54 -33.81
N ASP A 252 12.30 -44.40 -34.01
CA ASP A 252 11.67 -43.82 -35.18
C ASP A 252 11.81 -42.30 -35.20
N ARG A 253 11.88 -41.78 -36.41
CA ARG A 253 12.22 -40.41 -36.79
C ARG A 253 10.93 -39.61 -37.02
N ARG A 254 10.94 -38.28 -36.78
CA ARG A 254 10.52 -37.21 -37.73
C ARG A 254 9.84 -35.97 -37.08
N GLU A 255 10.58 -34.85 -37.18
CA GLU A 255 10.29 -33.47 -37.66
C GLU A 255 8.89 -32.80 -37.58
N PRO A 256 8.86 -31.45 -37.39
CA PRO A 256 7.79 -30.58 -37.89
C PRO A 256 8.22 -29.77 -39.13
N GLY A 257 7.43 -29.83 -40.19
CA GLY A 257 7.66 -29.14 -41.46
C GLY A 257 6.73 -27.96 -41.73
N GLY A 258 7.25 -26.98 -42.47
CA GLY A 258 6.55 -26.44 -43.64
C GLY A 258 5.75 -25.14 -43.47
N ALA A 259 6.42 -24.02 -43.74
CA ALA A 259 5.81 -22.73 -44.07
C ALA A 259 4.94 -22.81 -45.34
N GLN A 260 3.78 -22.15 -45.34
CA GLN A 260 2.99 -21.85 -46.53
C GLN A 260 2.91 -20.34 -46.75
N GLY A 261 3.35 -19.90 -47.94
CA GLY A 261 2.95 -18.63 -48.54
C GLY A 261 2.04 -18.90 -49.74
N ARG A 262 1.09 -17.99 -50.03
CA ARG A 262 0.43 -17.87 -51.35
C ARG A 262 -0.27 -16.52 -51.55
N SER A 263 0.29 -15.75 -52.49
CA SER A 263 -0.29 -14.98 -53.62
C SER A 263 -1.69 -14.34 -53.57
N LEU A 264 -1.70 -13.01 -53.83
CA LEU A 264 -2.35 -12.29 -54.95
C LEU A 264 -3.71 -12.79 -55.48
N ASP A 265 -4.77 -11.98 -55.34
CA ASP A 265 -5.59 -11.46 -56.47
C ASP A 265 -6.67 -10.45 -55.98
N SER A 266 -7.22 -9.67 -56.91
CA SER A 266 -8.44 -8.83 -56.86
C SER A 266 -8.20 -7.34 -57.10
N SER A 267 -8.23 -7.00 -58.38
CA SER A 267 -8.28 -5.65 -58.95
C SER A 267 -9.71 -5.30 -59.37
N THR A 268 -9.98 -3.99 -59.49
CA THR A 268 -10.76 -3.38 -60.60
C THR A 268 -12.31 -3.39 -60.57
N THR A 269 -12.84 -2.19 -60.28
CA THR A 269 -13.75 -1.38 -61.12
C THR A 269 -15.12 -1.94 -61.57
N ALA A 270 -16.19 -1.38 -60.98
CA ALA A 270 -17.51 -1.15 -61.60
C ALA A 270 -18.01 0.21 -61.04
N ARG A 271 -18.25 1.31 -61.78
CA ARG A 271 -19.00 1.56 -63.01
C ARG A 271 -20.49 1.23 -62.90
N THR A 272 -21.28 2.12 -62.28
CA THR A 272 -22.69 2.30 -62.65
C THR A 272 -23.15 3.74 -62.40
N LYS A 273 -23.43 4.42 -63.51
CA LYS A 273 -24.17 5.67 -63.68
C LYS A 273 -25.55 5.29 -64.24
N THR A 274 -26.57 6.12 -64.01
CA THR A 274 -28.04 5.97 -64.29
C THR A 274 -28.78 5.35 -63.10
N ALA A 275 -29.87 5.89 -62.57
CA ALA A 275 -31.05 6.54 -63.13
C ALA A 275 -31.60 7.58 -62.11
N PHE A 276 -32.07 8.78 -62.49
CA PHE A 276 -33.41 9.12 -63.02
C PHE A 276 -34.46 9.38 -61.92
N ILE A 277 -34.80 10.67 -61.76
CA ILE A 277 -36.12 11.31 -61.58
C ILE A 277 -37.06 10.83 -60.46
N LYS A 278 -37.42 11.76 -59.57
CA LYS A 278 -38.81 12.03 -59.15
C LYS A 278 -38.96 13.44 -58.56
N ASP A 279 -39.44 14.37 -59.36
CA ASP A 279 -40.54 15.28 -59.00
C ASP A 279 -41.74 14.85 -59.85
#